data_AF-A0A381QJI0-F1
#
_entry.id   AF-A0A381QJI0-F1
#
_cell.length_a   1.000
_cell.length_b   1.000
_cell.length_c   1.000
_cell.angle_alpha   90.00
_cell.angle_beta   90.00
_cell.angle_gamma   90.00
#
_symmetry.space_group_name_H-M   'P 1'
#
loop_
_entity.id
_entity.type
_entity.pdbx_description
1 polymer ?
#
loop_
_entity_poly.entity_id
_entity_poly.type
_entity_poly.pdbx_seq_one_letter_code
_entity_poly.pdbx_strand_id
1 'polypeptide(L)'
;MVGAGLVRFLFTFTRLERIGVENYQQFRSSGTPILFVFWHGGLLPLIHYHRQEGIVVLTSEHRDGEYVTQIIQHHGFRAVRGSFTRGGRKGLRGLVRAARSGQDIALTPDGPRGPRGVFKPGSLLVAQIGHLPVVPISVTASSGWHLRS
;
A
#
# COMPACT_ATOMS: atom_id res chain seq x y z
N MET A 1 -13.97 -6.92 12.32
CA MET A 1 -14.62 -5.59 12.46
C MET A 1 -13.93 -4.69 13.48
N VAL A 2 -13.59 -5.17 14.68
CA VAL A 2 -12.90 -4.38 15.74
C VAL A 2 -11.64 -3.65 15.23
N GLY A 3 -10.78 -4.33 14.47
CA GLY A 3 -9.54 -3.74 13.95
C GLY A 3 -9.76 -2.54 13.02
N ALA A 4 -10.83 -2.54 12.22
CA ALA A 4 -11.09 -1.41 11.34
C ALA A 4 -11.62 -0.19 12.10
N GLY A 5 -12.47 -0.42 13.12
CA GLY A 5 -12.92 0.62 14.04
C GLY A 5 -11.77 1.26 14.81
N LEU A 6 -10.79 0.45 15.24
CA LEU A 6 -9.59 0.93 15.93
C LEU A 6 -8.75 1.88 15.05
N VAL A 7 -8.51 1.53 13.78
CA VAL A 7 -7.77 2.41 12.86
C VAL A 7 -8.50 3.75 12.70
N ARG A 8 -9.81 3.72 12.50
CA ARG A 8 -10.60 4.96 12.39
C ARG A 8 -10.54 5.79 13.68
N PHE A 9 -10.67 5.16 14.83
CA PHE A 9 -10.60 5.83 16.13
C PHE A 9 -9.23 6.46 16.37
N LEU A 10 -8.14 5.74 16.12
CA LEU A 10 -6.76 6.23 16.28
C LEU A 10 -6.50 7.53 15.51
N PHE A 11 -6.94 7.57 14.24
CA PHE A 11 -6.75 8.75 13.40
C PHE A 11 -7.85 9.82 13.55
N THR A 12 -8.89 9.58 14.35
CA THR A 12 -9.88 10.62 14.66
C THR A 12 -9.26 11.74 15.50
N PHE A 13 -8.30 11.41 16.36
CA PHE A 13 -7.60 12.37 17.23
C PHE A 13 -6.26 12.83 16.67
N THR A 14 -5.87 12.39 15.48
CA THR A 14 -4.58 12.70 14.88
C THR A 14 -4.77 13.70 13.75
N ARG A 15 -4.05 14.83 13.80
CA ARG A 15 -3.99 15.77 12.68
C ARG A 15 -3.06 15.18 11.60
N LEU A 16 -3.63 14.92 10.42
CA LEU A 16 -2.89 14.44 9.25
C LEU A 16 -2.64 15.62 8.30
N GLU A 17 -1.38 15.97 8.11
CA GLU A 17 -0.94 16.92 7.10
C GLU A 17 -0.48 16.20 5.83
N ARG A 18 -0.67 16.84 4.67
CA ARG A 18 -0.39 16.25 3.36
C ARG A 18 0.59 17.15 2.63
N ILE A 19 1.70 16.58 2.20
CA ILE A 19 2.75 17.30 1.49
C ILE A 19 3.03 16.56 0.19
N GLY A 20 3.12 17.29 -0.93
CA GLY A 20 3.47 16.72 -2.24
C GLY A 20 2.34 15.94 -2.91
N VAL A 21 1.07 16.25 -2.60
CA VAL A 21 -0.11 15.62 -3.24
C VAL A 21 -0.16 15.93 -4.74
N GLU A 22 0.21 17.16 -5.08
CA GLU A 22 0.34 17.69 -6.44
C GLU A 22 1.21 16.81 -7.34
N ASN A 23 2.24 16.16 -6.77
CA ASN A 23 3.21 15.37 -7.52
C ASN A 23 2.59 14.14 -8.20
N TYR A 24 1.55 13.55 -7.60
CA TYR A 24 0.87 12.38 -8.16
C TYR A 24 -0.56 12.67 -8.63
N GLN A 25 -1.15 13.79 -8.20
CA GLN A 25 -2.50 14.18 -8.59
C GLN A 25 -2.61 14.43 -10.10
N GLN A 26 -1.54 14.91 -10.74
CA GLN A 26 -1.49 15.07 -12.19
C GLN A 26 -1.72 13.75 -12.95
N PHE A 27 -1.10 12.65 -12.50
CA PHE A 27 -1.26 11.33 -13.13
C PHE A 27 -2.68 10.80 -12.94
N ARG A 28 -3.23 10.94 -11.73
CA ARG A 28 -4.63 10.54 -11.46
C ARG A 28 -5.62 11.33 -12.32
N SER A 29 -5.40 12.64 -12.46
CA SER A 29 -6.26 13.52 -13.24
C SER A 29 -6.22 13.20 -14.74
N SER A 30 -5.09 12.69 -15.24
CA SER A 30 -4.96 12.18 -16.61
C SER A 30 -5.41 10.72 -16.79
N GLY A 31 -6.04 10.12 -15.77
CA GLY A 31 -6.47 8.72 -15.79
C GLY A 31 -5.32 7.70 -15.82
N THR A 32 -4.10 8.14 -15.50
CA THR A 32 -2.90 7.30 -15.46
C THR A 32 -2.77 6.67 -14.07
N PRO A 33 -2.88 5.34 -13.94
CA PRO A 33 -2.76 4.66 -12.66
C PRO A 33 -1.32 4.74 -12.16
N ILE A 34 -1.16 4.82 -10.83
CA ILE A 34 0.15 4.98 -10.20
C ILE A 34 0.49 3.79 -9.28
N LEU A 35 1.79 3.52 -9.12
CA LEU A 35 2.29 2.59 -8.12
C LEU A 35 2.80 3.37 -6.91
N PHE A 36 2.05 3.30 -5.80
CA PHE A 36 2.54 3.77 -4.51
C PHE A 36 3.52 2.78 -3.89
N VAL A 37 4.65 3.29 -3.40
CA VAL A 37 5.62 2.50 -2.64
C VAL A 37 5.87 3.15 -1.29
N PHE A 38 5.73 2.37 -0.22
CA PHE A 38 5.89 2.88 1.15
C PHE A 38 6.40 1.79 2.09
N TRP A 39 7.10 2.16 3.16
CA TRP A 39 7.58 1.18 4.13
C TRP A 39 6.43 0.59 4.96
N HIS A 40 6.53 -0.67 5.38
CA HIS A 40 5.48 -1.32 6.20
C HIS A 40 5.06 -0.47 7.42
N GLY A 41 5.99 0.28 8.03
CA GLY A 41 5.71 1.14 9.18
C GLY A 41 4.70 2.29 8.89
N GLY A 42 4.51 2.68 7.64
CA GLY A 42 3.54 3.70 7.23
C GLY A 42 2.14 3.17 6.93
N LEU A 43 1.88 1.87 7.11
CA LEU A 43 0.66 1.23 6.63
C LEU A 43 -0.62 1.80 7.25
N LEU A 44 -0.69 1.96 8.58
CA LEU A 44 -1.93 2.38 9.24
C LEU A 44 -2.37 3.81 8.86
N PRO A 45 -1.49 4.83 8.90
CA PRO A 45 -1.86 6.17 8.43
C PRO A 45 -2.29 6.18 6.97
N LEU A 46 -1.63 5.39 6.11
CA LEU A 46 -1.96 5.34 4.68
C LEU A 46 -3.28 4.62 4.39
N ILE A 47 -3.63 3.58 5.15
CA ILE A 47 -4.97 2.97 5.10
C ILE A 47 -6.04 4.01 5.42
N HIS A 48 -5.82 4.83 6.45
CA HIS A 48 -6.79 5.87 6.80
C HIS A 48 -6.85 6.98 5.74
N TYR A 49 -5.71 7.42 5.26
CA TYR A 49 -5.59 8.51 4.29
C TYR A 49 -6.25 8.15 2.95
N HIS A 50 -5.90 7.00 2.36
CA HIS A 50 -6.35 6.56 1.04
C HIS A 50 -7.62 5.69 1.08
N ARG A 51 -8.40 5.79 2.16
CA ARG A 51 -9.64 5.02 2.30
C ARG A 51 -10.64 5.37 1.20
N GLN A 52 -11.38 4.36 0.74
CA GLN A 52 -12.43 4.49 -0.28
C GLN A 52 -11.94 4.94 -1.67
N GLU A 53 -10.62 4.97 -1.91
CA GLU A 53 -10.05 5.29 -3.22
C GLU A 53 -9.94 4.06 -4.15
N GLY A 54 -10.26 2.86 -3.68
CA GLY A 54 -10.24 1.65 -4.50
C GLY A 54 -8.84 1.14 -4.88
N ILE A 55 -7.78 1.62 -4.20
CA ILE A 55 -6.39 1.22 -4.43
C ILE A 55 -6.23 -0.30 -4.22
N VAL A 56 -5.49 -0.95 -5.11
CA VAL A 56 -5.25 -2.39 -5.05
C VAL A 56 -3.88 -2.70 -4.45
N VAL A 57 -3.86 -3.50 -3.39
CA VAL A 57 -2.61 -3.86 -2.68
C VAL A 57 -2.35 -5.35 -2.75
N LEU A 58 -1.07 -5.73 -2.69
CA LEU A 58 -0.69 -7.13 -2.58
C LEU A 58 -0.74 -7.59 -1.11
N THR A 59 -1.41 -8.70 -0.87
CA THR A 59 -1.44 -9.34 0.46
C THR A 59 -1.02 -10.81 0.36
N SER A 60 -0.42 -11.31 1.43
CA SER A 60 0.08 -12.69 1.50
C SER A 60 -1.06 -13.70 1.66
N GLU A 61 -0.99 -14.83 0.95
CA GLU A 61 -1.95 -15.95 1.06
C GLU A 61 -1.95 -16.65 2.43
N HIS A 62 -1.04 -16.30 3.35
CA HIS A 62 -1.02 -16.84 4.71
C HIS A 62 -2.14 -16.26 5.60
N ARG A 63 -2.46 -16.98 6.70
CA ARG A 63 -3.52 -16.63 7.66
C ARG A 63 -3.36 -15.22 8.23
N ASP A 64 -2.14 -14.81 8.55
CA ASP A 64 -1.87 -13.45 9.07
C ASP A 64 -2.18 -12.36 8.03
N GLY A 65 -1.96 -12.68 6.75
CA GLY A 65 -2.32 -11.80 5.65
C GLY A 65 -3.83 -11.65 5.48
N GLU A 66 -4.64 -12.59 5.98
CA GLU A 66 -6.11 -12.52 5.92
C GLU A 66 -6.64 -11.42 6.84
N TYR A 67 -6.12 -11.30 8.06
CA TYR A 67 -6.52 -10.25 8.99
C TYR A 67 -6.27 -8.86 8.42
N VAL A 68 -5.08 -8.63 7.85
CA VAL A 68 -4.75 -7.37 7.19
C VAL A 68 -5.69 -7.14 6.01
N THR A 69 -5.97 -8.17 5.20
CA THR A 69 -6.87 -8.10 4.03
C THR A 69 -8.26 -7.62 4.42
N GLN A 70 -8.83 -8.16 5.50
CA GLN A 70 -10.15 -7.74 5.98
C GLN A 70 -10.16 -6.27 6.43
N ILE A 71 -9.09 -5.80 7.09
CA ILE A 71 -8.98 -4.42 7.56
C ILE A 71 -8.91 -3.44 6.38
N ILE A 72 -8.07 -3.71 5.39
CA ILE A 72 -7.91 -2.84 4.22
C ILE A 72 -9.17 -2.84 3.34
N GLN A 73 -9.84 -3.98 3.18
CA GLN A 73 -11.08 -4.07 2.40
C GLN A 73 -12.21 -3.27 3.03
N HIS A 74 -12.31 -3.30 4.36
CA HIS A 74 -13.27 -2.45 5.08
C HIS A 74 -13.00 -0.95 4.89
N HIS A 75 -11.75 -0.57 4.64
CA HIS A 75 -11.36 0.80 4.30
C HIS A 75 -11.47 1.10 2.80
N GLY A 76 -12.07 0.23 1.99
CA GLY A 76 -12.32 0.47 0.56
C GLY A 76 -11.14 0.17 -0.37
N PHE A 77 -10.11 -0.50 0.13
CA PHE A 77 -9.03 -1.04 -0.71
C PHE A 77 -9.46 -2.37 -1.34
N ARG A 78 -8.81 -2.73 -2.45
CA ARG A 78 -8.89 -4.08 -3.00
C ARG A 78 -7.60 -4.83 -2.71
N ALA A 79 -7.67 -6.15 -2.67
CA ALA A 79 -6.52 -7.00 -2.37
C ALA A 79 -6.29 -8.03 -3.48
N VAL A 80 -5.07 -8.08 -3.98
CA VAL A 80 -4.57 -9.22 -4.75
C VAL A 80 -3.85 -10.15 -3.77
N ARG A 81 -4.21 -11.45 -3.79
CA ARG A 81 -3.55 -12.47 -2.96
C ARG A 81 -2.38 -13.09 -3.73
N GLY A 82 -1.19 -13.13 -3.13
CA GLY A 82 -0.04 -13.83 -3.70
C GLY A 82 1.32 -13.37 -3.19
N SER A 83 2.39 -13.69 -3.93
CA SER A 83 3.76 -13.28 -3.65
C SER A 83 4.48 -12.78 -4.93
N PHE A 84 5.74 -12.37 -4.78
CA PHE A 84 6.66 -12.08 -5.89
C PHE A 84 7.77 -13.13 -6.07
N THR A 85 7.78 -14.20 -5.27
CA THR A 85 8.88 -15.17 -5.20
C THR A 85 8.91 -16.14 -6.39
N ARG A 86 10.06 -16.83 -6.59
CA ARG A 86 10.28 -17.84 -7.64
C ARG A 86 9.16 -18.91 -7.58
N GLY A 87 8.31 -18.96 -8.61
CA GLY A 87 7.11 -19.82 -8.69
C GLY A 87 5.77 -19.12 -8.46
N GLY A 88 5.75 -17.95 -7.81
CA GLY A 88 4.55 -17.27 -7.30
C GLY A 88 4.13 -16.01 -8.05
N ARG A 89 4.30 -15.91 -9.38
CA ARG A 89 3.97 -14.71 -10.21
C ARG A 89 2.48 -14.29 -10.22
N LYS A 90 1.63 -14.91 -9.42
CA LYS A 90 0.19 -14.60 -9.30
C LYS A 90 -0.03 -13.18 -8.77
N GLY A 91 0.72 -12.76 -7.75
CA GLY A 91 0.64 -11.41 -7.18
C GLY A 91 0.99 -10.33 -8.20
N LEU A 92 2.15 -10.48 -8.84
CA LEU A 92 2.60 -9.61 -9.93
C LEU A 92 1.54 -9.44 -11.03
N ARG A 93 1.02 -10.56 -11.56
CA ARG A 93 0.01 -10.53 -12.63
C ARG A 93 -1.29 -9.86 -12.18
N GLY A 94 -1.72 -10.10 -10.95
CA GLY A 94 -2.93 -9.48 -10.42
C GLY A 94 -2.81 -7.96 -10.31
N LEU A 95 -1.66 -7.46 -9.84
CA LEU A 95 -1.40 -6.01 -9.75
C LEU A 95 -1.29 -5.36 -11.14
N VAL A 96 -0.57 -5.98 -12.07
CA VAL A 96 -0.48 -5.48 -13.45
C VAL A 96 -1.87 -5.42 -14.10
N ARG A 97 -2.73 -6.42 -13.85
CA ARG A 97 -4.11 -6.41 -14.34
C ARG A 97 -4.92 -5.28 -13.72
N ALA A 98 -4.82 -5.08 -12.40
CA ALA A 98 -5.50 -3.98 -11.71
C ALA A 98 -5.07 -2.61 -12.27
N ALA A 99 -3.75 -2.42 -12.45
CA ALA A 99 -3.20 -1.22 -13.04
C ALA A 99 -3.74 -0.99 -14.47
N ARG A 100 -3.73 -2.02 -15.32
CA ARG A 100 -4.30 -1.93 -16.68
C ARG A 100 -5.80 -1.64 -16.72
N SER A 101 -6.54 -1.93 -15.64
CA SER A 101 -7.94 -1.52 -15.48
C SER A 101 -8.11 -0.10 -14.93
N GLY A 102 -7.05 0.70 -14.89
CA GLY A 102 -7.08 2.09 -14.42
C GLY A 102 -7.05 2.24 -12.90
N GLN A 103 -6.74 1.18 -12.15
CA GLN A 103 -6.68 1.25 -10.70
C GLN A 103 -5.26 1.56 -10.23
N ASP A 104 -5.14 2.48 -9.28
CA ASP A 104 -3.90 2.64 -8.54
C ASP A 104 -3.57 1.39 -7.75
N ILE A 105 -2.27 1.15 -7.58
CA ILE A 105 -1.76 0.02 -6.84
C ILE A 105 -0.79 0.48 -5.76
N ALA A 106 -0.65 -0.29 -4.68
CA ALA A 106 0.33 0.02 -3.64
C ALA A 106 1.09 -1.21 -3.13
N LEU A 107 2.37 -1.01 -2.84
CA LEU A 107 3.29 -2.05 -2.38
C LEU A 107 4.20 -1.57 -1.27
N THR A 108 4.56 -2.52 -0.42
CA THR A 108 5.52 -2.35 0.65
C THR A 108 6.82 -3.09 0.33
N PRO A 109 7.84 -2.42 -0.22
CA PRO A 109 9.00 -3.07 -0.84
C PRO A 109 9.95 -3.73 0.17
N ASP A 110 9.88 -3.37 1.45
CA ASP A 110 10.66 -3.99 2.54
C ASP A 110 10.18 -5.39 2.91
N GLY A 111 8.92 -5.74 2.63
CA GLY A 111 8.36 -7.07 2.89
C GLY A 111 8.29 -7.47 4.37
N PRO A 112 7.56 -8.54 4.71
CA PRO A 112 7.36 -8.95 6.10
C PRO A 112 8.61 -9.59 6.76
N ARG A 113 9.56 -10.09 5.96
CA ARG A 113 10.74 -10.85 6.43
C ARG A 113 12.05 -10.01 6.48
N GLY A 114 11.97 -8.69 6.45
CA GLY A 114 13.09 -7.77 6.68
C GLY A 114 14.01 -7.50 5.47
N PRO A 115 15.10 -6.72 5.64
CA PRO A 115 15.32 -5.72 6.70
C PRO A 115 14.42 -4.49 6.50
N ARG A 116 14.10 -3.77 7.59
CA ARG A 116 13.32 -2.53 7.51
C ARG A 116 14.01 -1.53 6.57
N GLY A 117 13.26 -0.91 5.68
CA GLY A 117 13.79 0.12 4.77
C GLY A 117 14.65 -0.38 3.61
N VAL A 118 14.68 -1.70 3.35
CA VAL A 118 15.42 -2.26 2.21
C VAL A 118 14.48 -2.53 1.06
N PHE A 119 14.73 -1.89 -0.07
CA PHE A 119 13.87 -1.98 -1.24
C PHE A 119 14.07 -3.32 -1.98
N LYS A 120 13.02 -4.15 -2.09
CA LYS A 120 13.09 -5.42 -2.84
C LYS A 120 12.76 -5.24 -4.33
N PRO A 121 13.59 -5.77 -5.27
CA PRO A 121 13.42 -5.57 -6.71
C PRO A 121 12.06 -6.00 -7.29
N GLY A 122 11.42 -7.01 -6.67
CA GLY A 122 10.13 -7.53 -7.15
C GLY A 122 9.01 -6.48 -7.22
N SER A 123 9.11 -5.41 -6.43
CA SER A 123 8.16 -4.30 -6.45
C SER A 123 8.35 -3.35 -7.65
N LEU A 124 9.60 -3.15 -8.14
CA LEU A 124 9.84 -2.38 -9.37
C LEU A 124 9.38 -3.12 -10.62
N LEU A 125 9.40 -4.46 -10.60
CA LEU A 125 8.99 -5.26 -11.75
C LEU A 125 7.53 -5.00 -12.16
N VAL A 126 6.65 -4.69 -11.18
CA VAL A 126 5.25 -4.31 -11.47
C VAL A 126 5.20 -3.00 -12.25
N ALA A 127 5.95 -1.98 -11.80
CA ALA A 127 6.01 -0.70 -12.48
C ALA A 127 6.59 -0.83 -13.88
N GLN A 128 7.65 -1.63 -14.04
CA GLN A 128 8.28 -1.85 -15.34
C GLN A 128 7.34 -2.52 -16.34
N ILE A 129 6.62 -3.57 -15.92
CA ILE A 129 5.68 -4.30 -16.80
C ILE A 129 4.40 -3.49 -17.04
N GLY A 130 3.96 -2.74 -16.04
CA GLY A 130 2.75 -1.92 -16.10
C GLY A 130 2.96 -0.55 -16.73
N HIS A 131 4.20 -0.15 -17.01
CA HIS A 131 4.58 1.21 -17.41
C HIS A 131 4.02 2.29 -16.47
N LEU A 132 4.11 2.04 -15.16
CA LEU A 132 3.50 2.89 -14.14
C LEU A 132 4.50 3.91 -13.59
N PRO A 133 4.08 5.17 -13.38
CA PRO A 133 4.84 6.09 -12.53
C PRO A 133 4.89 5.52 -11.11
N VAL A 134 6.08 5.55 -10.51
CA VAL A 134 6.31 5.12 -9.14
C VAL A 134 6.27 6.34 -8.23
N VAL A 135 5.41 6.30 -7.21
CA VAL A 135 5.21 7.39 -6.25
C VAL A 135 5.62 6.89 -4.87
N PRO A 136 6.84 7.25 -4.40
CA PRO A 136 7.25 6.99 -3.04
C PRO A 136 6.41 7.81 -2.06
N ILE A 137 5.87 7.15 -1.02
CA ILE A 137 5.22 7.81 0.10
C ILE A 137 5.91 7.40 1.39
N SER A 138 6.20 8.38 2.23
CA SER A 138 6.61 8.17 3.61
C SER A 138 5.57 8.75 4.55
N VAL A 139 5.55 8.25 5.78
CA VAL A 139 4.75 8.84 6.86
C VAL A 139 5.68 9.12 8.02
N THR A 140 5.56 10.32 8.57
CA THR A 140 6.29 10.77 9.75
C THR A 140 5.30 11.26 10.79
N ALA A 141 5.67 11.13 12.08
CA ALA A 141 4.91 11.69 13.18
C ALA A 141 5.77 12.78 13.85
N SER A 142 5.14 13.89 14.26
CA SER A 142 5.81 14.97 15.00
C SER A 142 6.23 14.54 16.41
N SER A 143 5.51 13.60 17.00
CA SER A 143 5.82 12.97 18.28
C SER A 143 5.30 11.53 18.29
N GLY A 144 6.03 10.60 18.88
CA GLY A 144 5.59 9.21 18.97
C GLY A 144 6.46 8.38 19.90
N TRP A 145 5.88 7.27 20.37
CA TRP A 145 6.60 6.28 21.15
C TRP A 145 7.30 5.30 20.21
N HIS A 146 8.62 5.25 20.27
CA HIS A 146 9.40 4.24 19.56
C HIS A 146 9.62 3.05 20.49
N LEU A 147 8.79 2.02 20.35
CA LEU A 147 9.03 0.76 21.04
C LEU A 147 10.32 0.13 20.50
N ARG A 148 11.29 -0.09 21.38
CA ARG A 148 12.48 -0.87 21.08
C ARG A 148 12.06 -2.34 20.99
N SER A 149 12.16 -2.90 19.79
CA SER A 149 12.09 -4.35 19.57
C SER A 149 13.48 -4.95 19.72
#